data_AF-A0A0F6TCY9-F1
#
_entry.id   AF-A0A0F6TCY9-F1
#
_cell.length_a   1.000
_cell.length_b   1.000
_cell.length_c   1.000
_cell.angle_alpha   90.00
_cell.angle_beta   90.00
_cell.angle_gamma   90.00
#
_symmetry.space_group_name_H-M   'P 1'
#
loop_
_entity.id
_entity.type
_entity.pdbx_description
1 polymer ?
#
loop_
_entity_poly.entity_id
_entity_poly.type
_entity_poly.pdbx_seq_one_letter_code
_entity_poly.pdbx_strand_id
1 'polypeptide(L)'
;MVEQQLEKKTETSTTKLPEKLMFLWQVWMVFLILELVHQILNIAMSIGTMDEIKFALASNLKDSGYQDAGDNLIALAAWLSIGLAFAFSVVILIIAFFLGRRMRHGGMKAVTPRLFMLILSYYMIFRGLLVFVVEPTNSLHIAYYAVDGVLQLIIAVVSSVIVYVLSTKEILAWVYNEIEKKA
;
A
#
# COMPACT_ATOMS: atom_id res chain seq x y z
N MET A 1 23.99 -47.16 9.24
CA MET A 1 24.41 -45.98 8.42
C MET A 1 23.24 -45.23 7.78
N VAL A 2 22.16 -45.91 7.35
CA VAL A 2 20.95 -45.25 6.81
C VAL A 2 20.10 -44.61 7.91
N GLU A 3 20.00 -45.24 9.09
CA GLU A 3 19.25 -44.68 10.23
C GLU A 3 19.90 -43.41 10.82
N GLN A 4 21.23 -43.35 10.86
CA GLN A 4 21.96 -42.13 11.27
C GLN A 4 21.79 -40.96 10.28
N GLN A 5 21.44 -41.23 9.01
CA GLN A 5 21.09 -40.20 8.03
C GLN A 5 19.64 -39.73 8.17
N LEU A 6 18.77 -40.56 8.75
CA LEU A 6 17.38 -40.18 9.05
C LEU A 6 17.30 -39.36 10.35
N GLU A 7 18.06 -39.73 11.39
CA GLU A 7 18.11 -38.98 12.65
C GLU A 7 18.78 -37.60 12.51
N LYS A 8 19.79 -37.46 11.64
CA LYS A 8 20.45 -36.17 11.40
C LYS A 8 19.56 -35.15 10.68
N LYS A 9 18.46 -35.58 10.05
CA LYS A 9 17.50 -34.67 9.41
C LYS A 9 16.47 -34.11 10.41
N THR A 10 16.40 -34.67 11.62
CA THR A 10 15.42 -34.32 12.64
C THR A 10 15.97 -33.42 13.76
N GLU A 11 17.28 -33.20 13.84
CA GLU A 11 17.86 -32.33 14.86
C GLU A 11 18.29 -30.98 14.30
N THR A 12 17.64 -29.93 14.84
CA THR A 12 17.93 -28.48 14.72
C THR A 12 17.20 -27.66 13.63
N SER A 13 15.90 -27.88 13.40
CA SER A 13 15.04 -26.74 13.00
C SER A 13 14.71 -25.89 14.24
N THR A 14 15.75 -25.31 14.86
CA THR A 14 15.53 -24.23 15.83
C THR A 14 14.78 -23.13 15.09
N THR A 15 13.65 -22.75 15.66
CA THR A 15 12.60 -21.85 15.15
C THR A 15 13.11 -20.41 15.00
N LYS A 16 14.20 -20.20 14.26
CA LYS A 16 14.64 -18.86 13.86
C LYS A 16 13.66 -18.36 12.81
N LEU A 17 13.11 -17.17 13.04
CA LEU A 17 12.29 -16.47 12.06
C LEU A 17 13.04 -16.48 10.72
N PRO A 18 12.47 -17.03 9.62
CA PRO A 18 13.16 -17.07 8.34
C PRO A 18 13.74 -15.70 8.01
N GLU A 19 15.01 -15.62 7.59
CA GLU A 19 15.68 -14.36 7.26
C GLU A 19 14.86 -13.53 6.25
N LYS A 20 14.15 -14.23 5.36
CA LYS A 20 13.20 -13.63 4.41
C LYS A 20 12.03 -12.90 5.06
N LEU A 21 11.57 -13.29 6.26
CA LEU A 21 10.55 -12.53 6.99
C LEU A 21 11.11 -11.22 7.55
N MET A 22 12.38 -11.20 7.97
CA MET A 22 13.03 -9.95 8.40
C MET A 22 13.21 -9.00 7.21
N PHE A 23 13.69 -9.53 6.08
CA PHE A 23 13.80 -8.78 4.84
C PHE A 23 12.43 -8.28 4.37
N LEU A 24 11.40 -9.14 4.35
CA LEU A 24 10.04 -8.76 4.01
C LEU A 24 9.53 -7.61 4.90
N TRP A 25 9.76 -7.67 6.20
CA TRP A 25 9.37 -6.61 7.12
C TRP A 25 10.08 -5.28 6.80
N GLN A 26 11.39 -5.32 6.50
CA GLN A 26 12.13 -4.11 6.12
C GLN A 26 11.60 -3.50 4.83
N VAL A 27 11.43 -4.31 3.78
CA VAL A 27 10.89 -3.86 2.49
C VAL A 27 9.46 -3.34 2.65
N TRP A 28 8.64 -3.99 3.47
CA TRP A 28 7.30 -3.54 3.80
C TRP A 28 7.29 -2.19 4.50
N MET A 29 8.20 -1.95 5.44
CA MET A 29 8.33 -0.64 6.10
C MET A 29 8.79 0.45 5.12
N VAL A 30 9.71 0.14 4.20
CA VAL A 30 10.10 1.07 3.13
C VAL A 30 8.89 1.42 2.26
N PHE A 31 8.11 0.42 1.85
CA PHE A 31 6.86 0.63 1.11
C PHE A 31 5.90 1.58 1.84
N LEU A 32 5.66 1.37 3.14
CA LEU A 32 4.76 2.22 3.92
C LEU A 32 5.27 3.66 4.05
N ILE A 33 6.58 3.86 4.21
CA ILE A 33 7.17 5.19 4.28
C ILE A 33 7.03 5.91 2.94
N LEU A 34 7.35 5.25 1.83
CA LEU A 34 7.21 5.84 0.49
C LEU A 34 5.76 6.21 0.19
N GLU A 35 4.81 5.33 0.53
CA GLU A 35 3.38 5.60 0.34
C GLU A 35 2.90 6.75 1.23
N LEU A 36 3.41 6.89 2.45
CA LEU A 36 3.12 8.05 3.30
C LEU A 36 3.65 9.36 2.68
N VAL A 37 4.86 9.34 2.13
CA VAL A 37 5.43 10.50 1.42
C VAL A 37 4.56 10.87 0.21
N HIS A 38 4.11 9.87 -0.56
CA HIS A 38 3.20 10.08 -1.68
C HIS A 38 1.88 10.73 -1.25
N GLN A 39 1.29 10.28 -0.14
CA GLN A 39 0.06 10.88 0.39
C GLN A 39 0.24 12.35 0.81
N ILE A 40 1.39 12.68 1.42
CA ILE A 40 1.72 14.06 1.79
C ILE A 40 1.85 14.94 0.53
N LEU A 41 2.54 14.44 -0.51
CA LEU A 41 2.63 15.14 -1.79
C LEU A 41 1.25 15.34 -2.41
N ASN A 42 0.40 14.32 -2.39
CA ASN A 42 -0.95 14.38 -2.95
C ASN A 42 -1.82 15.44 -2.25
N ILE A 43 -1.77 15.54 -0.91
CA ILE A 43 -2.42 16.63 -0.19
C ILE A 43 -1.86 17.98 -0.60
N ALA A 44 -0.53 18.12 -0.67
CA ALA A 44 0.10 19.38 -1.02
C ALA A 44 -0.32 19.84 -2.43
N MET A 45 -0.39 18.92 -3.39
CA MET A 45 -0.91 19.18 -4.74
C MET A 45 -2.39 19.57 -4.69
N SER A 46 -3.22 18.85 -3.93
CA SER A 46 -4.66 19.15 -3.78
C SER A 46 -4.92 20.54 -3.18
N ILE A 47 -4.11 20.95 -2.21
CA ILE A 47 -4.17 22.31 -1.64
C ILE A 47 -3.70 23.34 -2.66
N GLY A 48 -2.64 23.03 -3.41
CA GLY A 48 -2.14 23.89 -4.49
C GLY A 48 -3.15 24.11 -5.62
N THR A 49 -4.08 23.17 -5.84
CA THR A 49 -5.10 23.22 -6.88
C THR A 49 -6.51 23.43 -6.31
N MET A 50 -6.61 24.00 -5.11
CA MET A 50 -7.87 24.11 -4.36
C MET A 50 -8.96 24.88 -5.15
N ASP A 51 -8.59 25.93 -5.88
CA ASP A 51 -9.57 26.74 -6.61
C ASP A 51 -10.18 25.97 -7.78
N GLU A 52 -9.40 25.12 -8.44
CA GLU A 52 -9.91 24.23 -9.49
C GLU A 52 -10.83 23.13 -8.94
N ILE A 53 -10.50 22.58 -7.75
CA ILE A 53 -11.36 21.62 -7.05
C ILE A 53 -12.70 22.26 -6.71
N LYS A 54 -12.70 23.48 -6.17
CA LYS A 54 -13.93 24.24 -5.89
C LYS A 54 -14.74 24.51 -7.15
N PHE A 55 -14.09 24.90 -8.24
CA PHE A 55 -14.74 25.14 -9.53
C PHE A 55 -15.39 23.86 -10.08
N ALA A 56 -14.69 22.73 -10.02
CA ALA A 56 -15.22 21.43 -10.40
C ALA A 56 -16.42 21.04 -9.53
N LEU A 57 -16.35 21.23 -8.21
CA LEU A 57 -17.48 20.96 -7.30
C LEU A 57 -18.69 21.85 -7.62
N ALA A 58 -18.48 23.15 -7.81
CA ALA A 58 -19.55 24.09 -8.15
C ALA A 58 -20.25 23.69 -9.46
N SER A 59 -19.47 23.27 -10.46
CA SER A 59 -19.99 22.80 -11.74
C SER A 59 -20.82 21.52 -11.57
N ASN A 60 -20.32 20.53 -10.84
CA ASN A 60 -21.04 19.29 -10.54
C ASN A 60 -22.36 19.55 -9.77
N LEU A 61 -22.38 20.51 -8.85
CA LEU A 61 -23.59 20.88 -8.11
C LEU A 61 -24.65 21.54 -9.01
N LYS A 62 -24.21 22.44 -9.90
CA LYS A 62 -25.10 23.06 -10.90
C LYS A 62 -25.70 22.02 -11.83
N ASP A 63 -24.90 21.08 -12.32
CA ASP A 63 -25.35 19.97 -13.16
C ASP A 63 -26.33 19.04 -12.43
N SER A 64 -26.19 18.94 -11.11
CA SER A 64 -27.10 18.20 -10.21
C SER A 64 -28.36 18.99 -9.81
N GLY A 65 -28.59 20.19 -10.39
CA GLY A 65 -29.77 21.02 -10.14
C GLY A 65 -29.66 21.97 -8.94
N TYR A 66 -28.51 22.02 -8.27
CA TYR A 66 -28.24 22.95 -7.17
C TYR A 66 -27.56 24.22 -7.70
N GLN A 67 -28.36 25.22 -8.09
CA GLN A 67 -27.85 26.45 -8.70
C GLN A 67 -27.23 27.45 -7.70
N ASP A 68 -27.68 27.42 -6.44
CA ASP A 68 -27.32 28.40 -5.40
C ASP A 68 -26.53 27.78 -4.24
N ALA A 69 -25.62 26.85 -4.52
CA ALA A 69 -24.69 26.39 -3.50
C ALA A 69 -23.77 27.55 -3.10
N GLY A 70 -23.91 28.06 -1.87
CA GLY A 70 -23.09 29.18 -1.39
C GLY A 70 -21.60 28.82 -1.32
N ASP A 71 -20.73 29.81 -1.55
CA ASP A 71 -19.27 29.65 -1.60
C ASP A 71 -18.70 28.95 -0.35
N ASN A 72 -19.27 29.22 0.82
CA ASN A 72 -18.88 28.57 2.08
C ASN A 72 -19.16 27.06 2.07
N LEU A 73 -20.28 26.64 1.47
CA LEU A 73 -20.62 25.22 1.33
C LEU A 73 -19.67 24.53 0.36
N ILE A 74 -19.36 25.17 -0.76
CA ILE A 74 -18.41 24.65 -1.77
C ILE A 74 -17.01 24.52 -1.17
N ALA A 75 -16.54 25.54 -0.44
CA ALA A 75 -15.25 25.51 0.23
C ALA A 75 -15.18 24.42 1.30
N LEU A 76 -16.23 24.27 2.11
CA LEU A 76 -16.32 23.21 3.12
C LEU A 76 -16.29 21.82 2.46
N ALA A 77 -17.07 21.63 1.40
CA ALA A 77 -17.13 20.37 0.67
C ALA A 77 -15.78 20.01 0.03
N ALA A 78 -15.06 20.99 -0.53
CA ALA A 78 -13.72 20.80 -1.07
C ALA A 78 -12.74 20.33 0.00
N TRP A 79 -12.68 21.02 1.15
CA TRP A 79 -11.82 20.62 2.26
C TRP A 79 -12.18 19.26 2.85
N LEU A 80 -13.48 18.95 2.97
CA LEU A 80 -13.95 17.65 3.40
C LEU A 80 -13.54 16.55 2.41
N SER A 81 -13.62 16.80 1.11
CA SER A 81 -13.23 15.80 0.10
C SER A 81 -11.74 15.44 0.19
N ILE A 82 -10.86 16.43 0.33
CA ILE A 82 -9.42 16.24 0.51
C ILE A 82 -9.15 15.53 1.85
N GLY A 83 -9.76 16.02 2.92
CA GLY A 83 -9.59 15.46 4.26
C GLY A 83 -10.04 14.01 4.37
N LEU A 84 -11.20 13.67 3.79
CA LEU A 84 -11.73 12.30 3.78
C LEU A 84 -10.87 11.36 2.92
N ALA A 85 -10.43 11.81 1.74
CA ALA A 85 -9.53 11.04 0.89
C ALA A 85 -8.20 10.73 1.60
N PHE A 86 -7.63 11.72 2.29
CA PHE A 86 -6.43 11.52 3.09
C PHE A 86 -6.67 10.59 4.29
N ALA A 87 -7.74 10.82 5.07
CA ALA A 87 -8.06 9.99 6.22
C ALA A 87 -8.26 8.52 5.83
N PHE A 88 -8.95 8.27 4.72
CA PHE A 88 -9.12 6.92 4.17
C PHE A 88 -7.78 6.29 3.79
N SER A 89 -6.89 7.06 3.15
CA SER A 89 -5.56 6.61 2.77
C SER A 89 -4.69 6.26 4.00
N VAL A 90 -4.78 7.05 5.07
CA VAL A 90 -4.11 6.79 6.35
C VAL A 90 -4.66 5.53 7.02
N VAL A 91 -5.97 5.31 7.01
CA VAL A 91 -6.58 4.08 7.55
C VAL A 91 -6.03 2.85 6.83
N ILE A 92 -5.92 2.89 5.49
CA ILE A 92 -5.32 1.81 4.71
C ILE A 92 -3.86 1.58 5.12
N LEU A 93 -3.06 2.64 5.31
CA LEU A 93 -1.67 2.52 5.77
C LEU A 93 -1.57 1.89 7.15
N ILE A 94 -2.46 2.25 8.08
CA ILE A 94 -2.51 1.66 9.42
C ILE A 94 -2.84 0.17 9.33
N ILE A 95 -3.84 -0.21 8.53
CA ILE A 95 -4.18 -1.62 8.28
C ILE A 95 -2.96 -2.35 7.69
N ALA A 96 -2.32 -1.78 6.67
CA ALA A 96 -1.14 -2.35 6.03
C ALA A 96 0.03 -2.54 7.02
N PHE A 97 0.27 -1.58 7.92
CA PHE A 97 1.23 -1.71 9.00
C PHE A 97 0.91 -2.90 9.91
N PHE A 98 -0.34 -3.03 10.35
CA PHE A 98 -0.76 -4.16 11.18
C PHE A 98 -0.67 -5.51 10.44
N LEU A 99 -0.91 -5.57 9.13
CA LEU A 99 -0.70 -6.76 8.33
C LEU A 99 0.77 -7.19 8.33
N GLY A 100 1.70 -6.26 8.07
CA GLY A 100 3.14 -6.55 8.12
C GLY A 100 3.58 -6.98 9.52
N ARG A 101 3.10 -6.31 10.57
CA ARG A 101 3.42 -6.65 11.97
C ARG A 101 2.92 -8.05 12.29
N ARG A 102 1.71 -8.38 11.85
CA ARG A 102 1.13 -9.71 12.01
C ARG A 102 1.86 -10.75 11.19
N MET A 103 2.35 -10.44 9.99
CA MET A 103 3.18 -11.36 9.21
C MET A 103 4.50 -11.67 9.92
N ARG A 104 5.12 -10.67 10.57
CA ARG A 104 6.37 -10.83 11.32
C ARG A 104 6.24 -11.69 12.58
N HIS A 105 5.09 -11.63 13.26
CA HIS A 105 4.88 -12.30 14.56
C HIS A 105 3.89 -13.48 14.51
N GLY A 106 3.20 -13.66 13.39
CA GLY A 106 1.85 -14.24 13.42
C GLY A 106 1.73 -15.73 13.16
N GLY A 107 2.82 -16.47 12.97
CA GLY A 107 2.80 -17.91 12.76
C GLY A 107 1.57 -18.41 11.98
N MET A 108 0.81 -19.31 12.59
CA MET A 108 -0.40 -19.96 12.04
C MET A 108 -1.53 -19.02 11.54
N LYS A 109 -1.50 -17.72 11.89
CA LYS A 109 -2.47 -16.71 11.43
C LYS A 109 -1.96 -15.87 10.26
N ALA A 110 -0.88 -16.30 9.59
CA ALA A 110 -0.21 -15.54 8.53
C ALA A 110 -0.83 -15.69 7.12
N VAL A 111 -1.75 -16.64 6.91
CA VAL A 111 -2.45 -16.82 5.62
C VAL A 111 -3.20 -15.54 5.20
N THR A 112 -4.03 -15.02 6.10
CA THR A 112 -4.83 -13.81 5.83
C THR A 112 -3.95 -12.58 5.62
N PRO A 113 -2.98 -12.26 6.50
CA PRO A 113 -2.01 -11.19 6.25
C PRO A 113 -1.29 -11.31 4.91
N ARG A 114 -0.80 -12.50 4.56
CA ARG A 114 -0.13 -12.73 3.28
C ARG A 114 -1.05 -12.41 2.10
N LEU A 115 -2.30 -12.86 2.12
CA LEU A 115 -3.25 -12.60 1.04
C LEU A 115 -3.51 -11.10 0.87
N PHE A 116 -3.80 -10.39 1.96
CA PHE A 116 -4.03 -8.95 1.90
C PHE A 116 -2.77 -8.17 1.50
N MET A 117 -1.58 -8.57 1.97
CA MET A 117 -0.31 -7.97 1.54
C MET A 117 -0.08 -8.18 0.03
N LEU A 118 -0.41 -9.35 -0.52
CA LEU A 118 -0.34 -9.60 -1.97
C LEU A 118 -1.33 -8.72 -2.74
N ILE A 119 -2.59 -8.65 -2.30
CA ILE A 119 -3.63 -7.81 -2.93
C ILE A 119 -3.17 -6.34 -2.95
N LEU A 120 -2.72 -5.81 -1.82
CA LEU A 120 -2.20 -4.45 -1.72
C LEU A 120 -0.99 -4.23 -2.63
N SER A 121 -0.06 -5.18 -2.68
CA SER A 121 1.14 -5.05 -3.51
C SER A 121 0.81 -5.09 -5.00
N TYR A 122 -0.07 -5.99 -5.44
CA TYR A 122 -0.54 -6.02 -6.84
C TYR A 122 -1.30 -4.76 -7.22
N TYR A 123 -2.15 -4.25 -6.34
CA TYR A 123 -2.82 -2.97 -6.55
C TYR A 123 -1.81 -1.83 -6.75
N MET A 124 -0.75 -1.78 -5.94
CA MET A 124 0.28 -0.75 -6.04
C MET A 124 1.13 -0.87 -7.32
N ILE A 125 1.43 -2.09 -7.77
CA ILE A 125 2.08 -2.33 -9.06
C ILE A 125 1.21 -1.81 -10.19
N PHE A 126 -0.08 -2.19 -10.20
CA PHE A 126 -1.03 -1.73 -11.20
C PHE A 126 -1.17 -0.20 -11.18
N ARG A 127 -1.28 0.40 -9.99
CA ARG A 127 -1.32 1.87 -9.83
C ARG A 127 -0.09 2.55 -10.42
N GLY A 128 1.10 2.00 -10.19
CA GLY A 128 2.33 2.52 -10.79
C GLY A 128 2.34 2.48 -12.31
N LEU A 129 1.68 1.51 -12.94
CA LEU A 129 1.52 1.46 -14.40
C LEU A 129 0.61 2.59 -14.93
N LEU A 130 -0.39 3.01 -14.13
CA LEU A 130 -1.29 4.11 -14.51
C LEU A 130 -0.58 5.47 -14.57
N VAL A 131 0.62 5.61 -13.99
CA VAL A 131 1.45 6.83 -14.11
C VAL A 131 1.71 7.19 -15.57
N PHE A 132 1.78 6.20 -16.47
CA PHE A 132 1.98 6.44 -17.91
C PHE A 132 0.71 6.85 -18.65
N VAL A 133 -0.46 6.78 -18.01
CA VAL A 133 -1.77 7.05 -18.62
C VAL A 133 -2.35 8.38 -18.14
N VAL A 134 -1.97 8.84 -16.94
CA VAL A 134 -2.49 10.07 -16.34
C VAL A 134 -1.76 11.30 -16.91
N GLU A 135 -2.51 12.20 -17.54
CA GLU A 135 -2.00 13.49 -17.99
C GLU A 135 -2.22 14.57 -16.93
N PRO A 136 -1.29 15.54 -16.77
CA PRO A 136 -1.51 16.73 -15.95
C PRO A 136 -2.69 17.55 -16.49
N THR A 137 -3.75 17.73 -15.71
CA THR A 137 -4.97 18.45 -16.14
C THR A 137 -5.18 19.81 -15.47
N ASN A 138 -4.43 20.09 -14.39
CA ASN A 138 -4.57 21.33 -13.62
C ASN A 138 -3.39 22.29 -13.85
N SER A 139 -3.51 23.50 -13.29
CA SER A 139 -2.52 24.58 -13.42
C SER A 139 -1.20 24.36 -12.67
N LEU A 140 -1.07 23.23 -11.95
CA LEU A 140 0.13 22.94 -11.19
C LEU A 140 1.34 22.69 -12.10
N HIS A 141 2.51 23.16 -11.68
CA HIS A 141 3.75 23.00 -12.45
C HIS A 141 4.07 21.52 -12.69
N ILE A 142 4.48 21.17 -13.92
CA ILE A 142 4.70 19.77 -14.35
C ILE A 142 5.71 19.00 -13.49
N ALA A 143 6.64 19.70 -12.83
CA ALA A 143 7.61 19.09 -11.93
C ALA A 143 6.96 18.32 -10.77
N TYR A 144 5.82 18.78 -10.24
CA TYR A 144 5.13 18.08 -9.14
C TYR A 144 4.65 16.70 -9.58
N TYR A 145 4.09 16.60 -10.79
CA TYR A 145 3.67 15.35 -11.41
C TYR A 145 4.83 14.42 -11.72
N ALA A 146 5.95 14.97 -12.21
CA ALA A 146 7.14 14.17 -12.50
C ALA A 146 7.72 13.55 -11.22
N VAL A 147 7.83 14.35 -10.14
CA VAL A 147 8.32 13.87 -8.84
C VAL A 147 7.39 12.82 -8.27
N ASP A 148 6.08 13.07 -8.27
CA ASP A 148 5.09 12.13 -7.75
C ASP A 148 5.05 10.82 -8.58
N GLY A 149 5.08 10.93 -9.90
CA GLY A 149 5.12 9.78 -10.81
C GLY A 149 6.36 8.90 -10.59
N VAL A 150 7.54 9.52 -10.43
CA VAL A 150 8.77 8.77 -10.09
C VAL A 150 8.62 8.05 -8.75
N LEU A 151 8.07 8.71 -7.73
CA LEU A 151 7.82 8.10 -6.43
C LEU A 151 6.87 6.90 -6.55
N GLN A 152 5.79 7.02 -7.33
CA GLN A 152 4.86 5.93 -7.58
C GLN A 152 5.51 4.74 -8.30
N LEU A 153 6.41 4.98 -9.26
CA LEU A 153 7.17 3.92 -9.92
C LEU A 153 8.11 3.20 -8.94
N ILE A 154 8.78 3.93 -8.04
CA ILE A 154 9.60 3.33 -6.98
C ILE A 154 8.73 2.44 -6.08
N ILE A 155 7.55 2.94 -5.66
CA ILE A 155 6.59 2.16 -4.85
C ILE A 155 6.21 0.86 -5.58
N ALA A 156 5.89 0.92 -6.88
CA ALA A 156 5.54 -0.26 -7.67
C ALA A 156 6.68 -1.30 -7.74
N VAL A 157 7.93 -0.85 -7.89
CA VAL A 157 9.11 -1.73 -7.85
C VAL A 157 9.24 -2.39 -6.47
N VAL A 158 9.11 -1.63 -5.38
CA VAL A 158 9.16 -2.16 -4.01
C VAL A 158 8.03 -3.18 -3.78
N SER A 159 6.81 -2.89 -4.25
CA SER A 159 5.68 -3.82 -4.20
C SER A 159 5.93 -5.10 -5.01
N SER A 160 6.65 -5.02 -6.14
CA SER A 160 7.05 -6.20 -6.92
C SER A 160 8.01 -7.09 -6.14
N VAL A 161 8.96 -6.49 -5.41
CA VAL A 161 9.86 -7.23 -4.51
C VAL A 161 9.07 -7.91 -3.39
N ILE A 162 8.07 -7.24 -2.80
CA ILE A 162 7.20 -7.83 -1.77
C ILE A 162 6.46 -9.05 -2.32
N VAL A 163 5.86 -8.95 -3.50
CA VAL A 163 5.16 -10.05 -4.18
C VAL A 163 6.11 -11.23 -4.41
N TYR A 164 7.32 -10.95 -4.92
CA TYR A 164 8.34 -11.96 -5.12
C TYR A 164 8.67 -12.70 -3.82
N VAL A 165 8.98 -11.97 -2.75
CA VAL A 165 9.34 -12.56 -1.44
C VAL A 165 8.19 -13.41 -0.88
N LEU A 166 6.96 -12.88 -0.90
CA LEU A 166 5.74 -13.57 -0.44
C LEU A 166 5.39 -14.82 -1.27
N SER A 167 5.97 -14.96 -2.46
CA SER A 167 5.77 -16.10 -3.37
C SER A 167 6.89 -17.13 -3.30
N THR A 168 7.94 -16.87 -2.52
CA THR A 168 9.02 -17.85 -2.33
C THR A 168 8.53 -19.09 -1.60
N LYS A 169 9.06 -20.25 -1.99
CA LYS A 169 8.72 -21.56 -1.37
C LYS A 169 8.92 -21.56 0.15
N GLU A 170 9.92 -20.84 0.63
CA GLU A 170 10.23 -20.72 2.07
C GLU A 170 9.12 -20.00 2.84
N ILE A 171 8.65 -18.85 2.33
CA ILE A 171 7.54 -18.12 2.95
C ILE A 171 6.24 -18.91 2.83
N LEU A 172 5.99 -19.54 1.69
CA LEU A 172 4.83 -20.42 1.50
C LEU A 172 4.85 -21.59 2.51
N ALA A 173 5.96 -22.33 2.59
CA ALA A 173 6.11 -23.43 3.53
C ALA A 173 5.95 -22.95 4.97
N TRP A 174 6.46 -21.78 5.33
CA TRP A 174 6.26 -21.21 6.67
C TRP A 174 4.77 -20.91 6.95
N VAL A 175 4.06 -20.30 5.99
CA VAL A 175 2.63 -19.97 6.14
C VAL A 175 1.74 -21.22 6.20
N TYR A 176 2.05 -22.27 5.42
CA TYR A 176 1.19 -23.46 5.27
C TYR A 176 1.58 -24.64 6.17
N ASN A 177 2.87 -24.91 6.44
CA ASN A 177 3.28 -26.03 7.31
C ASN A 177 2.80 -25.84 8.76
N GLU A 178 2.53 -24.60 9.17
CA GLU A 178 1.95 -24.32 10.48
C GLU A 178 0.48 -24.72 10.59
N ILE A 179 -0.22 -24.89 9.45
CA ILE A 179 -1.59 -25.40 9.37
C ILE A 179 -1.57 -26.93 9.52
N GLU A 180 -0.64 -27.63 8.85
CA GLU A 180 -0.53 -29.09 8.92
C GLU A 180 -0.18 -29.61 10.32
N LYS A 181 0.60 -28.86 11.12
CA LYS A 181 0.94 -29.24 12.51
C LYS A 181 -0.24 -29.26 13.49
N LYS A 182 -1.44 -28.83 13.08
CA LYS A 182 -2.64 -28.81 13.94
C LYS A 182 -3.83 -29.61 13.40
N ALA A 183 -3.68 -30.26 12.25
CA ALA A 183 -4.64 -31.24 11.73
C ALA A 183 -4.25 -32.65 12.19
#